data_AF-A0A967XEJ7-F1
#
_entry.id   AF-A0A967XEJ7-F1
#
_cell.length_a   1.000
_cell.length_b   1.000
_cell.length_c   1.000
_cell.angle_alpha   90.00
_cell.angle_beta   90.00
_cell.angle_gamma   90.00
#
_symmetry.space_group_name_H-M   'P 1'
#
loop_
_entity.id
_entity.type
_entity.pdbx_description
1 polymer ?
#
loop_
_entity_poly.entity_id
_entity_poly.type
_entity_poly.pdbx_seq_one_letter_code
_entity_poly.pdbx_strand_id
1 'polypeptide(L)'
;IDLGERLLGEPGYADLVEAGEALEATLIELEMSLFDLRLTGGSARQDTIRWPRQLWAKIASLAGYSSGSDDRPTDQMLEVRDVYREQIAEYLRRWGEIAAGDITRFNRMLVERGLPPII
;
A
#
# COMPACT_ATOMS: atom_id res chain seq x y z
N ILE A 1 -20.74 -4.96 8.79
CA ILE A 1 -20.49 -6.39 9.13
C ILE A 1 -19.42 -6.85 8.16
N ASP A 2 -18.26 -7.26 8.69
CA ASP A 2 -17.13 -7.73 7.90
C ASP A 2 -17.47 -9.07 7.23
N LEU A 3 -17.07 -9.23 5.97
CA LEU A 3 -17.26 -10.47 5.21
C LEU A 3 -16.38 -11.59 5.76
N GLY A 4 -15.17 -11.27 6.24
CA GLY A 4 -14.25 -12.23 6.85
C GLY A 4 -14.84 -12.89 8.10
N GLU A 5 -15.34 -12.07 9.03
CA GLU A 5 -16.01 -12.55 10.25
C GLU A 5 -17.20 -13.49 9.99
N ARG A 6 -17.94 -13.28 8.88
CA ARG A 6 -19.07 -14.14 8.51
C ARG A 6 -18.64 -15.49 7.94
N LEU A 7 -17.50 -15.55 7.26
CA LEU A 7 -17.04 -16.74 6.56
C LEU A 7 -16.18 -17.65 7.43
N LEU A 8 -15.52 -17.11 8.46
CA LEU A 8 -14.69 -17.87 9.42
C LEU A 8 -15.44 -18.99 10.16
N GLY A 9 -16.76 -18.87 10.31
CA GLY A 9 -17.60 -19.89 10.97
C GLY A 9 -18.03 -21.05 10.06
N GLU A 10 -17.78 -20.95 8.75
CA GLU A 10 -18.25 -21.91 7.75
C GLU A 10 -17.06 -22.65 7.14
N PRO A 11 -16.79 -23.92 7.51
CA PRO A 11 -15.59 -24.65 7.08
C PRO A 11 -15.47 -24.82 5.55
N GLY A 12 -16.57 -24.62 4.80
CA GLY A 12 -16.56 -24.61 3.33
C GLY A 12 -15.90 -23.39 2.68
N TYR A 13 -15.49 -22.38 3.46
CA TYR A 13 -14.86 -21.14 2.97
C TYR A 13 -13.43 -20.92 3.47
N ALA A 14 -12.84 -21.89 4.17
CA ALA A 14 -11.52 -21.73 4.77
C ALA A 14 -10.44 -21.30 3.76
N ASP A 15 -10.46 -21.88 2.56
CA ASP A 15 -9.51 -21.55 1.48
C ASP A 15 -9.75 -20.16 0.86
N LEU A 16 -11.00 -19.68 0.88
CA LEU A 16 -11.33 -18.32 0.47
C LEU A 16 -10.83 -17.30 1.51
N VAL A 17 -10.97 -17.61 2.81
CA VAL A 17 -10.46 -16.75 3.88
C VAL A 17 -8.93 -16.66 3.81
N GLU A 18 -8.25 -17.80 3.66
CA GLU A 18 -6.79 -17.84 3.51
C GLU A 18 -6.31 -17.03 2.29
N ALA A 19 -6.99 -17.17 1.14
CA ALA A 19 -6.67 -16.38 -0.04
C ALA A 19 -6.91 -14.86 0.16
N GLY A 20 -7.93 -14.50 0.94
CA GLY A 20 -8.21 -13.11 1.31
C GLY A 20 -7.14 -12.51 2.21
N GLU A 21 -6.73 -13.24 3.26
CA GLU A 21 -5.65 -12.84 4.17
C GLU A 21 -4.31 -12.69 3.42
N ALA A 22 -4.01 -13.60 2.49
CA ALA A 22 -2.83 -13.51 1.65
C ALA A 22 -2.84 -12.24 0.75
N LEU A 23 -3.98 -11.96 0.11
CA LEU A 23 -4.15 -10.75 -0.70
C LEU A 23 -4.01 -9.49 0.17
N GLU A 24 -4.64 -9.46 1.34
CA GLU A 24 -4.53 -8.35 2.29
C GLU A 24 -3.07 -8.11 2.69
N ALA A 25 -2.33 -9.17 3.04
CA ALA A 25 -0.92 -9.05 3.40
C ALA A 25 -0.07 -8.45 2.26
N THR A 26 -0.30 -8.87 1.02
CA THR A 26 0.38 -8.31 -0.16
C THR A 26 0.05 -6.83 -0.36
N LEU A 27 -1.22 -6.44 -0.18
CA LEU A 27 -1.64 -5.03 -0.28
C LEU A 27 -1.02 -4.17 0.83
N ILE A 28 -1.03 -4.67 2.07
CA ILE A 28 -0.40 -4.02 3.22
C ILE A 28 1.11 -3.85 2.99
N GLU A 29 1.80 -4.83 2.42
CA GLU A 29 3.23 -4.71 2.13
C GLU A 29 3.51 -3.61 1.11
N LEU A 30 2.73 -3.55 0.02
CA LEU A 30 2.84 -2.49 -0.97
C LEU A 30 2.54 -1.12 -0.34
N GLU A 31 1.45 -1.00 0.41
CA GLU A 31 1.07 0.26 1.06
C GLU A 31 2.12 0.70 2.10
N MET A 32 2.67 -0.24 2.88
CA MET A 32 3.74 0.02 3.85
C MET A 32 4.99 0.63 3.21
N SER A 33 5.26 0.34 1.94
CA SER A 33 6.38 0.94 1.20
C SER A 33 6.15 2.43 0.85
N LEU A 34 4.88 2.84 0.76
CA LEU A 34 4.46 4.20 0.45
C LEU A 34 4.20 5.03 1.71
N PHE A 35 3.46 4.45 2.67
CA PHE A 35 3.03 5.03 3.94
C PHE A 35 3.42 4.12 5.09
N ASP A 36 3.85 4.68 6.22
CA ASP A 36 4.02 3.85 7.42
C ASP A 36 2.66 3.63 8.09
N LEU A 37 2.03 2.48 7.82
CA LEU A 37 0.72 2.15 8.37
C LEU A 37 0.73 2.07 9.90
N ARG A 38 1.89 1.82 10.53
CA ARG A 38 2.02 1.80 12.00
C ARG A 38 1.87 3.19 12.61
N LEU A 39 1.97 4.26 11.81
CA LEU A 39 1.76 5.65 12.22
C LEU A 39 0.31 6.13 11.96
N THR A 40 -0.55 5.26 11.44
CA THR A 40 -1.97 5.54 11.25
C THR A 40 -2.76 5.27 12.54
N GLY A 41 -3.80 6.06 12.81
CA GLY A 41 -4.60 5.95 14.05
C GLY A 41 -4.23 6.96 15.15
N GLY A 42 -5.09 7.06 16.18
CA GLY A 42 -5.07 8.16 17.17
C GLY A 42 -3.78 8.28 17.99
N SER A 43 -3.30 7.18 18.57
CA SER A 43 -2.12 7.13 19.47
C SER A 43 -0.79 6.84 18.75
N ALA A 44 -0.85 6.35 17.51
CA ALA A 44 0.31 5.91 16.73
C ALA A 44 1.29 7.03 16.33
N ARG A 45 0.83 8.30 16.34
CA ARG A 45 1.59 9.45 15.83
C ARG A 45 2.76 9.91 16.70
N GLN A 46 2.96 9.33 17.88
CA GLN A 46 3.99 9.77 18.83
C GLN A 46 5.35 9.07 18.62
N ASP A 47 5.42 8.02 17.78
CA ASP A 47 6.61 7.19 17.62
C ASP A 47 7.23 7.27 16.22
N THR A 48 7.44 8.49 15.75
CA THR A 48 7.85 8.77 14.37
C THR A 48 9.33 8.53 14.10
N ILE A 49 10.13 8.27 15.13
CA ILE A 49 11.59 8.10 15.03
C ILE A 49 12.04 6.64 15.02
N ARG A 50 11.19 5.69 15.45
CA ARG A 50 11.57 4.28 15.54
C ARG A 50 11.75 3.64 14.17
N TRP A 51 11.01 4.10 13.17
CA TRP A 51 10.96 3.49 11.85
C TRP A 51 11.44 4.42 10.74
N PRO A 52 12.06 3.88 9.67
CA PRO A 52 12.43 4.68 8.51
C PRO A 52 11.21 5.37 7.88
N ARG A 53 11.40 6.61 7.43
CA ARG A 53 10.37 7.32 6.68
C ARG A 53 10.06 6.60 5.36
N GLN A 54 8.79 6.37 5.08
CA GLN A 54 8.33 5.82 3.81
C GLN A 54 8.28 6.87 2.70
N LEU A 55 8.07 6.42 1.47
CA LEU A 55 8.26 7.25 0.27
C LEU A 55 7.47 8.56 0.29
N TRP A 56 6.21 8.53 0.75
CA TRP A 56 5.41 9.76 0.84
C TRP A 56 6.04 10.83 1.74
N ALA A 57 6.54 10.43 2.91
CA ALA A 57 7.17 11.36 3.84
C ALA A 57 8.50 11.91 3.30
N LYS A 58 9.22 11.12 2.51
CA LYS A 58 10.44 11.57 1.81
C LYS A 58 10.11 12.61 0.73
N ILE A 59 9.06 12.39 -0.06
CA ILE A 59 8.58 13.34 -1.07
C ILE A 59 8.11 14.64 -0.42
N ALA A 60 7.31 14.56 0.65
CA ALA A 60 6.86 15.74 1.39
C ALA A 60 8.04 16.56 1.94
N SER A 61 9.08 15.88 2.45
CA SER A 61 10.31 16.53 2.91
C SER A 61 11.04 17.24 1.77
N LEU A 62 11.19 16.59 0.61
CA LEU A 62 11.85 17.19 -0.56
C LEU A 62 11.08 18.41 -1.06
N ALA A 63 9.74 18.32 -1.12
CA ALA A 63 8.90 19.45 -1.49
C ALA A 63 9.09 20.63 -0.53
N GLY A 64 9.13 20.38 0.79
CA GLY A 64 9.37 21.42 1.78
C GLY A 64 10.75 22.09 1.65
N TYR A 65 11.80 21.33 1.35
CA TYR A 65 13.12 21.92 1.09
C TYR A 65 13.14 22.75 -0.19
N SER A 66 12.48 22.25 -1.24
CA SER A 66 12.42 22.91 -2.54
C SER A 66 11.59 24.18 -2.54
N SER A 67 10.62 24.32 -1.63
CA SER A 67 9.73 25.50 -1.54
C SER A 67 10.16 26.51 -0.48
N GLY A 68 11.32 26.30 0.15
CA GLY A 68 11.77 27.08 1.32
C GLY A 68 12.45 28.41 0.98
N SER A 69 12.76 28.68 -0.29
CA SER A 69 13.33 29.94 -0.76
C SER A 69 12.79 30.29 -2.15
N ASP A 70 13.09 31.52 -2.60
CA ASP A 70 12.78 32.00 -3.96
C ASP A 70 13.80 31.48 -5.00
N ASP A 71 14.80 30.71 -4.58
CA ASP A 71 15.77 30.10 -5.48
C ASP A 71 15.18 28.88 -6.18
N ARG A 72 15.71 28.59 -7.36
CA ARG A 72 15.40 27.33 -8.05
C ARG A 72 15.91 26.12 -7.24
N PRO A 73 15.28 24.93 -7.38
CA PRO A 73 15.77 23.70 -6.77
C PRO A 73 17.22 23.41 -7.18
N THR A 74 18.02 22.88 -6.26
CA THR A 74 19.42 22.50 -6.57
C THR A 74 19.47 21.23 -7.43
N ASP A 75 20.60 21.01 -8.10
CA ASP A 75 20.79 19.81 -8.92
C ASP A 75 20.62 18.52 -8.09
N GLN A 76 21.11 18.51 -6.84
CA GLN A 76 20.92 17.37 -5.93
C GLN A 76 19.45 17.14 -5.58
N MET A 77 18.64 18.19 -5.43
CA MET A 77 17.20 18.03 -5.20
C MET A 77 16.51 17.41 -6.42
N LEU A 78 16.93 17.77 -7.63
CA LEU A 78 16.41 17.20 -8.87
C LEU A 78 16.81 15.72 -9.03
N GLU A 79 18.05 15.36 -8.70
CA GLU A 79 18.50 13.96 -8.67
C GLU A 79 17.66 13.12 -7.68
N VAL A 80 17.43 13.63 -6.47
CA VAL A 80 16.61 12.93 -5.46
C VAL A 80 15.15 12.80 -5.93
N ARG A 81 14.60 13.82 -6.58
CA ARG A 81 13.26 13.76 -7.18
C ARG A 81 13.17 12.62 -8.20
N ASP A 82 14.19 12.45 -9.04
CA ASP A 82 14.18 11.43 -10.09
C ASP A 82 14.26 10.02 -9.48
N VAL A 83 15.07 9.83 -8.43
CA VAL A 83 15.09 8.59 -7.63
C VAL A 83 13.71 8.28 -7.00
N TYR A 84 12.98 9.28 -6.52
CA TYR A 84 11.64 9.07 -5.97
C TYR A 84 10.59 8.80 -7.05
N ARG A 85 10.73 9.39 -8.25
CA ARG A 85 9.88 9.08 -9.40
C ARG A 85 10.04 7.63 -9.84
N GLU A 86 11.27 7.13 -9.90
CA GLU A 86 11.54 5.73 -10.21
C GLU A 86 10.90 4.78 -9.18
N GLN A 87 11.00 5.09 -7.89
CA GLN A 87 10.34 4.31 -6.83
C GLN A 87 8.80 4.30 -6.98
N ILE A 88 8.18 5.45 -7.29
CA ILE A 88 6.73 5.50 -7.55
C ILE A 88 6.37 4.63 -8.75
N ALA A 89 7.12 4.73 -9.85
CA ALA A 89 6.86 3.95 -11.06
C ALA A 89 6.93 2.44 -10.78
N GLU A 90 7.91 2.01 -9.97
CA GLU A 90 8.03 0.63 -9.51
C GLU A 90 6.83 0.19 -8.66
N TYR A 91 6.35 1.02 -7.73
CA TYR A 91 5.18 0.68 -6.92
C TYR A 91 3.88 0.62 -7.75
N LEU A 92 3.74 1.51 -8.74
CA LEU A 92 2.62 1.46 -9.69
C LEU A 92 2.67 0.19 -10.55
N ARG A 93 3.86 -0.26 -10.97
CA ARG A 93 4.02 -1.53 -11.68
C ARG A 93 3.59 -2.71 -10.81
N ARG A 94 4.06 -2.76 -9.56
CA ARG A 94 3.67 -3.79 -8.59
C ARG A 94 2.16 -3.80 -8.32
N TRP A 95 1.55 -2.62 -8.17
CA TRP A 95 0.10 -2.51 -8.08
C TRP A 95 -0.61 -3.12 -9.29
N GLY A 96 -0.13 -2.81 -10.50
CA GLY A 96 -0.66 -3.40 -11.74
C GLY A 96 -0.56 -4.92 -11.76
N GLU A 97 0.53 -5.48 -11.23
CA GLU A 97 0.73 -6.94 -11.12
C GLU A 97 -0.24 -7.58 -10.11
N ILE A 98 -0.42 -6.97 -8.93
CA ILE A 98 -1.37 -7.44 -7.92
C ILE A 98 -2.80 -7.37 -8.46
N ALA A 99 -3.16 -6.28 -9.15
CA ALA A 99 -4.49 -6.12 -9.72
C ALA A 99 -4.78 -7.14 -10.84
N ALA A 100 -3.83 -7.32 -11.76
CA ALA A 100 -3.97 -8.27 -12.86
C ALA A 100 -3.85 -9.74 -12.42
N GLY A 101 -3.14 -10.00 -11.32
CA GLY A 101 -2.90 -11.33 -10.77
C GLY A 101 -3.82 -11.64 -9.60
N ASP A 102 -3.40 -11.25 -8.40
CA ASP A 102 -3.97 -11.68 -7.12
C ASP A 102 -5.44 -11.27 -6.97
N ILE A 103 -5.79 -10.01 -7.29
CA ILE A 103 -7.20 -9.55 -7.23
C ILE A 103 -8.07 -10.31 -8.23
N THR A 104 -7.58 -10.50 -9.46
CA THR A 104 -8.32 -11.25 -10.49
C THR A 104 -8.54 -12.71 -10.09
N ARG A 105 -7.53 -13.35 -9.50
CA ARG A 105 -7.63 -14.72 -8.96
C ARG A 105 -8.64 -14.79 -7.81
N PHE A 106 -8.55 -13.86 -6.85
CA PHE A 106 -9.45 -13.82 -5.71
C PHE A 106 -10.91 -13.59 -6.13
N ASN A 107 -11.15 -12.67 -7.08
CA ASN A 107 -12.46 -12.43 -7.66
C ASN A 107 -13.07 -13.67 -8.32
N ARG A 108 -12.26 -14.50 -8.97
CA ARG A 108 -12.73 -15.78 -9.52
C ARG A 108 -13.21 -16.71 -8.40
N MET A 109 -12.44 -16.82 -7.31
CA MET A 109 -12.80 -17.67 -6.17
C MET A 109 -14.09 -17.20 -5.48
N LEU A 110 -14.31 -15.89 -5.39
CA LEU A 110 -15.55 -15.30 -4.87
C LEU A 110 -16.75 -15.69 -5.75
N VAL A 111 -16.64 -15.49 -7.07
CA VAL A 111 -17.72 -15.78 -8.02
C VAL A 111 -18.07 -17.27 -8.07
N GLU A 112 -17.05 -18.15 -8.05
CA GLU A 112 -17.25 -19.62 -7.99
C GLU A 112 -18.04 -20.05 -6.74
N ARG A 113 -17.99 -19.23 -5.69
CA ARG A 113 -18.72 -19.41 -4.43
C ARG A 113 -20.03 -18.64 -4.34
N GLY A 114 -20.45 -18.01 -5.44
CA GLY A 114 -21.68 -17.21 -5.49
C GLY A 114 -21.60 -15.88 -4.73
N LEU A 115 -20.39 -15.41 -4.40
CA LEU A 115 -20.14 -14.13 -3.75
C LEU A 115 -19.82 -13.04 -4.79
N PRO A 116 -20.14 -11.77 -4.51
CA PRO A 116 -19.80 -10.67 -5.41
C PRO A 116 -18.27 -10.45 -5.47
N PRO A 117 -17.71 -10.08 -6.64
CA PRO A 117 -16.31 -9.70 -6.74
C PRO A 117 -16.04 -8.34 -6.06
N ILE A 118 -14.78 -8.10 -5.71
CA ILE A 118 -14.25 -6.81 -5.25
C ILE A 118 -13.76 -5.97 -6.44
N ILE A 119 -13.90 -4.65 -6.34
CA ILE A 119 -13.63 -3.65 -7.40
C ILE A 119 -12.19 -3.17 -7.34
#